data_AF-A0A638XHL6-F1
#
_entry.id   AF-A0A638XHL6-F1
#
_cell.length_a   1.000
_cell.length_b   1.000
_cell.length_c   1.000
_cell.angle_alpha   90.00
_cell.angle_beta   90.00
_cell.angle_gamma   90.00
#
_symmetry.space_group_name_H-M   'P 1'
#
loop_
_entity.id
_entity.type
_entity.pdbx_description
1 polymer ?
#
loop_
_entity_poly.entity_id
_entity_poly.type
_entity_poly.pdbx_seq_one_letter_code
_entity_poly.pdbx_strand_id
1 'polypeptide(L)'
;MFLGNQSQSIIKFINACNPDEVTRLLITDKFLSDSLMSDDYNITSYVANCIFEKKSDISVIAYPSKQFSGGINFAIKNNMIWNHFGINAVRYAQIRHLACGYFEERNTRHVKGITQRGKLIWDENHADDQYYACPLEPLWTPGQSI
;
A
#
# COMPACT_ATOMS: atom_id res chain seq x y z
N MET A 1 17.90 -4.15 -3.30
CA MET A 1 19.35 -4.24 -3.02
C MET A 1 19.66 -3.19 -1.95
N PHE A 2 20.00 -3.61 -0.73
CA PHE A 2 20.16 -2.71 0.42
C PHE A 2 21.55 -2.05 0.38
N LEU A 3 21.60 -0.72 0.31
CA LEU A 3 22.84 0.08 0.32
C LEU A 3 22.92 0.90 1.61
N GLY A 4 24.11 1.07 2.17
CA GLY A 4 24.39 1.90 3.36
C GLY A 4 24.67 1.13 4.65
N ASN A 5 24.88 1.84 5.77
CA ASN A 5 25.33 1.26 7.06
C ASN A 5 24.43 0.15 7.62
N GLN A 6 23.15 0.13 7.26
CA GLN A 6 22.18 -0.91 7.65
C GLN A 6 22.51 -2.27 7.00
N SER A 7 23.15 -2.29 5.82
CA SER A 7 23.55 -3.54 5.15
C SER A 7 24.65 -4.25 5.93
N GLN A 8 25.51 -3.53 6.66
CA GLN A 8 26.55 -4.14 7.48
C GLN A 8 25.98 -4.96 8.64
N SER A 9 24.89 -4.50 9.27
CA SER A 9 24.22 -5.25 10.33
C SER A 9 23.63 -6.57 9.82
N ILE A 10 23.03 -6.55 8.63
CA ILE A 10 22.49 -7.74 7.97
C ILE A 10 23.61 -8.68 7.52
N ILE A 11 24.68 -8.16 6.92
CA ILE A 11 25.84 -8.96 6.49
C ILE A 11 26.52 -9.61 7.70
N LYS A 12 26.70 -8.87 8.80
CA LYS A 12 27.24 -9.43 10.05
C LYS A 12 26.34 -10.52 10.61
N PHE A 13 25.03 -10.32 10.58
CA PHE A 13 24.06 -11.32 11.00
C PHE A 13 24.13 -12.59 10.14
N ILE A 14 24.09 -12.45 8.81
CA ILE A 14 24.21 -13.58 7.86
C ILE A 14 25.53 -14.33 8.08
N ASN A 15 26.64 -13.61 8.23
CA ASN A 15 27.96 -14.22 8.42
C ASN A 15 28.16 -14.83 9.81
N ALA A 16 27.35 -14.46 10.80
CA ALA A 16 27.40 -15.02 12.15
C ALA A 16 26.47 -16.22 12.35
N CYS A 17 25.50 -16.43 11.45
CA CYS A 17 24.57 -17.55 11.48
C CYS A 17 25.19 -18.83 10.88
N ASN A 18 24.70 -19.98 11.34
CA ASN A 18 24.99 -21.26 10.69
C ASN A 18 24.43 -21.22 9.24
N PRO A 19 25.17 -21.71 8.22
CA PRO A 19 24.67 -21.83 6.84
C PRO A 19 23.25 -22.42 6.70
N ASP A 20 22.91 -23.43 7.52
CA ASP A 20 21.57 -24.03 7.50
C ASP A 20 20.48 -23.07 8.00
N GLU A 21 20.79 -22.27 9.03
CA GLU A 21 19.89 -21.26 9.57
C GLU A 21 19.68 -20.12 8.57
N VAL A 22 20.77 -19.64 7.95
CA VAL A 22 20.70 -18.63 6.90
C VAL A 22 19.83 -19.12 5.75
N THR A 23 20.02 -20.36 5.31
CA THR A 23 19.24 -20.95 4.21
C THR A 23 17.75 -21.00 4.56
N ARG A 24 17.39 -21.44 5.77
CA ARG A 24 15.99 -21.44 6.22
C ARG A 24 15.40 -20.04 6.28
N LEU A 25 16.17 -19.05 6.74
CA LEU A 25 15.72 -17.67 6.78
C LEU A 25 15.48 -17.11 5.38
N LEU A 26 16.39 -17.36 4.43
CA LEU A 26 16.24 -16.92 3.04
C LEU A 26 15.05 -17.58 2.34
N ILE A 27 14.85 -18.88 2.56
CA ILE A 27 13.67 -19.60 2.03
C ILE A 27 12.39 -19.01 2.63
N THR A 28 12.37 -18.77 3.94
CA THR A 28 11.21 -18.19 4.63
C THR A 28 10.91 -16.78 4.11
N ASP A 29 11.93 -15.94 3.99
CA ASP A 29 11.79 -14.57 3.48
C ASP A 29 11.26 -14.57 2.04
N LYS A 30 11.82 -15.41 1.17
CA LYS A 30 11.36 -15.54 -0.21
C LYS A 30 9.90 -16.02 -0.28
N PHE A 31 9.54 -17.03 0.52
CA PHE A 31 8.18 -17.53 0.58
C PHE A 31 7.18 -16.46 1.02
N LEU A 32 7.52 -15.69 2.06
CA LEU A 32 6.67 -14.60 2.55
C LEU A 32 6.56 -13.47 1.52
N SER A 33 7.68 -13.09 0.89
CA SER A 33 7.68 -12.10 -0.19
C SER A 33 6.79 -12.54 -1.35
N ASP A 34 6.90 -13.79 -1.80
CA ASP A 34 6.07 -14.31 -2.89
C ASP A 34 4.60 -14.37 -2.51
N SER A 35 4.30 -14.72 -1.26
CA SER A 35 2.94 -14.76 -0.73
C SER A 35 2.31 -13.37 -0.68
N LEU A 36 3.07 -12.34 -0.28
CA LEU A 36 2.65 -10.93 -0.28
C LEU A 36 2.57 -10.32 -1.68
N MET A 37 3.26 -10.91 -2.66
CA MET A 37 3.20 -10.54 -4.08
C MET A 37 2.24 -11.42 -4.90
N SER A 38 1.41 -12.24 -4.25
CA SER A 38 0.42 -13.08 -4.92
C SER A 38 -0.60 -12.22 -5.68
N ASP A 39 -1.12 -12.76 -6.79
CA ASP A 39 -2.24 -12.13 -7.52
C ASP A 39 -3.58 -12.32 -6.79
N ASP A 40 -3.62 -13.22 -5.79
CA ASP A 40 -4.81 -13.46 -4.97
C ASP A 40 -4.79 -12.59 -3.70
N TYR A 41 -5.74 -11.66 -3.63
CA TYR A 41 -5.93 -10.80 -2.47
C TYR A 41 -6.17 -11.59 -1.17
N ASN A 42 -6.84 -12.74 -1.24
CA ASN A 42 -7.10 -13.55 -0.04
C ASN A 42 -5.80 -14.09 0.54
N ILE A 43 -4.84 -14.50 -0.31
CA ILE A 43 -3.53 -14.98 0.10
C ILE A 43 -2.72 -13.84 0.74
N THR A 44 -2.61 -12.71 0.04
CA THR A 44 -1.83 -11.56 0.52
C THR A 44 -2.37 -11.02 1.85
N SER A 45 -3.69 -10.88 1.95
CA SER A 45 -4.39 -10.43 3.17
C SER A 45 -4.22 -11.43 4.32
N TYR A 46 -4.38 -12.74 4.06
CA TYR A 46 -4.20 -13.77 5.08
C TYR A 46 -2.78 -13.76 5.66
N VAL A 47 -1.76 -13.73 4.79
CA VAL A 47 -0.35 -13.72 5.22
C VAL A 47 -0.04 -12.45 6.03
N ALA A 48 -0.51 -11.29 5.59
CA ALA A 48 -0.34 -10.04 6.33
C ALA A 48 -0.98 -10.11 7.72
N ASN A 49 -2.20 -10.64 7.83
CA ASN A 49 -2.89 -10.84 9.10
C ASN A 49 -2.14 -11.80 10.02
N CYS A 50 -1.64 -12.94 9.51
CA CYS A 50 -0.82 -13.85 10.30
C CYS A 50 0.45 -13.19 10.86
N ILE A 51 1.11 -12.33 10.08
CA ILE A 51 2.29 -11.58 10.55
C ILE A 51 1.89 -10.60 11.66
N PHE A 52 0.80 -9.87 11.46
CA PHE A 52 0.27 -8.92 12.43
C PHE A 52 -0.18 -9.55 13.75
N GLU A 53 -0.75 -10.75 13.70
CA GLU A 53 -1.13 -11.55 14.87
C GLU A 53 0.10 -12.08 15.60
N LYS A 54 1.09 -12.61 14.86
CA LYS A 54 2.31 -13.16 15.44
C LYS A 54 3.22 -12.09 16.05
N LYS A 55 3.17 -10.86 15.52
CA LYS A 55 3.91 -9.70 15.99
C LYS A 55 2.97 -8.49 16.08
N SER A 56 2.26 -8.40 17.19
CA SER A 56 1.28 -7.33 17.48
C SER A 56 1.84 -5.92 17.35
N ASP A 57 3.14 -5.74 17.60
CA ASP A 57 3.80 -4.43 17.62
C ASP A 57 4.09 -3.89 16.20
N ILE A 58 3.99 -4.74 15.18
CA ILE A 58 4.18 -4.34 13.78
C ILE A 58 2.86 -3.75 13.26
N SER A 59 2.91 -2.52 12.76
CA SER A 59 1.74 -1.82 12.18
C SER A 59 1.75 -1.77 10.65
N VAL A 60 2.91 -1.99 10.03
CA VAL A 60 3.12 -1.89 8.59
C VAL A 60 4.09 -2.97 8.13
N ILE A 61 3.78 -3.62 7.01
CA ILE A 61 4.66 -4.56 6.32
C ILE A 61 5.01 -3.95 4.96
N ALA A 62 6.29 -3.71 4.72
CA ALA A 62 6.79 -3.28 3.41
C ALA A 62 7.15 -4.50 2.58
N TYR A 63 6.71 -4.54 1.32
CA TYR A 63 7.01 -5.63 0.40
C TYR A 63 7.21 -5.11 -1.03
N PRO A 64 7.99 -5.79 -1.87
CA PRO A 64 8.29 -5.30 -3.21
C PRO A 64 7.04 -5.31 -4.11
N SER A 65 7.00 -4.35 -5.04
CA SER A 65 5.95 -4.31 -6.06
C SER A 65 6.23 -5.33 -7.17
N LYS A 66 5.19 -6.12 -7.50
CA LYS A 66 5.22 -7.05 -8.64
C LYS A 66 5.15 -6.33 -9.99
N GLN A 67 4.45 -5.18 -10.04
CA GLN A 67 4.18 -4.45 -11.29
C GLN A 67 5.28 -3.44 -11.63
N PHE A 68 5.98 -2.91 -10.61
CA PHE A 68 6.97 -1.86 -10.80
C PHE A 68 8.30 -2.25 -10.14
N SER A 69 9.33 -2.49 -10.96
CA SER A 69 10.67 -2.82 -10.46
C SER A 69 11.22 -1.65 -9.63
N GLY A 70 11.63 -1.96 -8.39
CA GLY A 70 12.07 -0.95 -7.42
C GLY A 70 10.93 -0.28 -6.64
N GLY A 71 9.67 -0.56 -6.97
CA GLY A 71 8.52 -0.11 -6.19
C GLY A 71 8.38 -0.88 -4.88
N ILE A 72 7.86 -0.22 -3.86
CA ILE A 72 7.57 -0.81 -2.54
C ILE A 72 6.09 -0.58 -2.26
N ASN A 73 5.39 -1.64 -1.90
CA ASN A 73 4.02 -1.65 -1.42
C ASN A 73 3.99 -1.78 0.10
N PHE A 74 2.89 -1.34 0.71
CA PHE A 74 2.70 -1.38 2.16
C PHE A 74 1.36 -2.03 2.50
N ALA A 75 1.40 -3.08 3.33
CA ALA A 75 0.22 -3.59 4.03
C ALA A 75 0.17 -2.94 5.41
N ILE A 76 -0.96 -2.30 5.75
CA ILE A 76 -1.10 -1.48 6.96
C ILE A 76 -2.30 -2.02 7.77
N LYS A 77 -2.15 -2.09 9.09
CA LYS A 77 -3.28 -2.43 9.97
C LYS A 77 -4.41 -1.41 9.83
N ASN A 78 -5.64 -1.88 9.65
CA ASN A 78 -6.80 -1.02 9.40
C ASN A 78 -7.03 0.04 10.49
N ASN A 79 -6.91 -0.37 11.77
CA ASN A 79 -7.06 0.57 12.91
C ASN A 79 -6.01 1.69 12.89
N MET A 80 -4.78 1.40 12.46
CA MET A 80 -3.73 2.42 12.34
C MET A 80 -4.04 3.45 11.27
N ILE A 81 -4.67 3.05 10.16
CA ILE A 81 -5.07 3.97 9.09
C ILE A 81 -6.05 4.99 9.66
N TRP A 82 -7.19 4.56 10.20
CA TRP A 82 -8.24 5.52 10.59
C TRP A 82 -7.93 6.31 11.86
N ASN A 83 -7.01 5.84 12.71
CA ASN A 83 -6.55 6.59 13.86
C ASN A 83 -5.60 7.76 13.50
N HIS A 84 -4.95 7.70 12.33
CA HIS A 84 -3.91 8.68 11.94
C HIS A 84 -4.18 9.36 10.60
N PHE A 85 -5.04 8.79 9.77
CA PHE A 85 -5.34 9.24 8.42
C PHE A 85 -6.85 9.43 8.25
N GLY A 86 -7.19 10.37 7.37
CA GLY A 86 -8.53 10.52 6.81
C GLY A 86 -8.44 10.67 5.30
N ILE A 87 -9.57 10.47 4.62
CA ILE A 87 -9.64 10.69 3.18
C ILE A 87 -9.77 12.20 2.93
N ASN A 88 -8.76 12.77 2.27
CA ASN A 88 -8.77 14.17 1.85
C ASN A 88 -9.45 14.38 0.50
N ALA A 89 -9.37 13.41 -0.42
CA ALA A 89 -10.00 13.51 -1.72
C ALA A 89 -10.14 12.11 -2.31
N VAL A 90 -11.18 11.89 -3.11
CA VAL A 90 -11.31 10.69 -3.94
C VAL A 90 -11.54 11.14 -5.37
N ARG A 91 -10.72 10.62 -6.28
CA ARG A 91 -10.89 10.81 -7.72
C ARG A 91 -10.80 9.46 -8.42
N TYR A 92 -11.50 9.36 -9.53
CA TYR A 92 -11.36 8.29 -10.50
C TYR A 92 -10.73 8.86 -11.76
N ALA A 93 -9.72 8.22 -12.31
CA ALA A 93 -9.10 8.62 -13.57
C ALA A 93 -8.71 7.37 -14.36
N GLN A 94 -8.86 7.43 -15.68
CA GLN A 94 -8.32 6.44 -16.59
C GLN A 94 -6.85 6.77 -16.86
N ILE A 95 -5.96 5.84 -16.52
CA ILE A 95 -4.52 6.03 -16.63
C ILE A 95 -3.97 5.23 -17.81
N ARG A 96 -3.23 5.90 -18.70
CA ARG A 96 -2.40 5.25 -19.72
C ARG A 96 -0.93 5.43 -19.34
N HIS A 97 -0.25 4.33 -19.06
CA HIS A 97 1.21 4.35 -18.89
C HIS A 97 1.88 4.69 -20.22
N LEU A 98 2.78 5.67 -20.20
CA LEU A 98 3.55 6.08 -21.36
C LEU A 98 4.90 5.34 -21.34
N ALA A 99 5.94 5.95 -20.73
CA ALA A 99 7.27 5.37 -20.55
C ALA A 99 7.96 6.01 -19.34
N CYS A 100 8.99 5.36 -18.78
CA CYS A 100 9.84 5.92 -17.71
C CYS A 100 9.09 6.48 -16.49
N GLY A 101 7.96 5.87 -16.11
CA GLY A 101 7.15 6.34 -14.97
C GLY A 101 6.27 7.56 -15.27
N TYR A 102 6.15 7.95 -16.54
CA TYR A 102 5.16 8.95 -16.98
C TYR A 102 3.82 8.29 -17.29
N PHE A 103 2.75 8.99 -16.93
CA PHE A 103 1.38 8.55 -17.08
C PHE A 103 0.55 9.68 -17.71
N GLU A 104 -0.40 9.30 -18.55
CA GLU A 104 -1.42 10.19 -19.08
C GLU A 104 -2.75 9.88 -18.38
N GLU A 105 -3.40 10.91 -17.83
CA GLU A 105 -4.73 10.82 -17.21
C GLU A 105 -5.81 11.25 -18.21
N ARG A 106 -6.92 10.51 -18.24
CA ARG A 106 -8.13 10.82 -19.02
C ARG A 106 -9.38 10.47 -18.21
N ASN A 107 -10.54 10.97 -18.63
CA ASN A 107 -11.84 10.57 -18.08
C ASN A 107 -11.89 10.70 -16.55
N THR A 108 -11.49 11.87 -16.05
CA THR A 108 -11.36 12.13 -14.61
C THR A 108 -12.73 12.48 -14.01
N ARG A 109 -13.02 11.93 -12.84
CA ARG A 109 -14.20 12.27 -12.03
C ARG A 109 -13.80 12.46 -10.58
N HIS A 110 -14.48 13.38 -9.89
CA HIS A 110 -14.21 13.71 -8.51
C HIS A 110 -15.37 13.31 -7.61
N VAL A 111 -15.06 12.90 -6.40
CA VAL A 111 -16.04 12.73 -5.33
C VAL A 111 -16.15 14.05 -4.58
N LYS A 112 -17.38 14.56 -4.42
CA LYS A 112 -17.67 15.78 -3.64
C LYS A 112 -18.15 15.49 -2.22
N GLY A 113 -18.45 14.24 -1.89
CA GLY A 113 -18.92 13.84 -0.57
C GLY A 113 -18.94 12.33 -0.37
N ILE A 114 -18.92 11.92 0.88
CA ILE A 114 -18.99 10.50 1.30
C ILE A 114 -20.03 10.39 2.40
N THR A 115 -21.09 9.66 2.12
CA THR A 115 -22.16 9.42 3.10
C THR A 115 -21.65 8.64 4.32
N GLN A 116 -22.41 8.64 5.43
CA GLN A 116 -22.05 7.87 6.64
C GLN A 116 -21.88 6.36 6.39
N ARG A 117 -22.54 5.84 5.34
CA ARG A 117 -22.46 4.42 4.93
C ARG A 117 -21.32 4.14 3.94
N GLY A 118 -20.46 5.12 3.66
CA GLY A 118 -19.34 5.00 2.72
C GLY A 118 -19.72 5.10 1.24
N LYS A 119 -20.97 5.43 0.90
CA LYS A 119 -21.35 5.68 -0.49
C LYS A 119 -20.72 6.99 -0.99
N LEU A 120 -20.02 6.90 -2.12
CA LEU A 120 -19.41 8.03 -2.82
C LEU A 120 -20.47 8.86 -3.55
N ILE A 121 -20.37 10.18 -3.44
CA ILE A 121 -21.18 11.15 -4.17
C ILE A 121 -20.28 11.81 -5.22
N TRP A 122 -20.51 11.48 -6.49
CA TRP A 122 -19.73 12.02 -7.60
C TRP A 122 -20.17 13.44 -7.96
N ASP A 123 -19.20 14.24 -8.37
CA ASP A 123 -19.46 15.55 -8.98
C ASP A 123 -19.63 15.39 -10.49
N GLU A 124 -20.87 15.53 -10.95
CA GLU A 124 -21.22 15.42 -12.37
C GLU A 124 -20.88 16.70 -13.16
N ASN A 125 -20.58 17.82 -12.49
CA ASN A 125 -20.36 19.12 -13.14
C ASN A 125 -18.91 19.36 -13.58
N HIS A 126 -17.96 18.58 -13.07
CA HIS A 126 -16.52 18.72 -13.30
C HIS A 126 -15.91 17.43 -13.87
N ALA A 127 -16.65 16.75 -14.75
CA ALA A 127 -16.11 15.61 -15.49
C ALA A 127 -15.02 16.10 -16.44
N ASP A 128 -13.89 15.39 -16.48
CA ASP A 128 -12.72 15.64 -17.34
C ASP A 128 -11.80 16.80 -16.96
N ASP A 129 -11.97 17.39 -15.77
CA ASP A 129 -10.98 18.33 -15.23
C ASP A 129 -9.65 17.62 -14.94
N GLN A 130 -8.67 17.86 -15.81
CA GLN A 130 -7.34 17.29 -15.67
C GLN A 130 -6.61 17.97 -14.49
N TYR A 131 -5.96 17.16 -13.65
CA TYR A 131 -5.11 17.60 -12.54
C TYR A 131 -5.80 18.29 -11.35
N TYR A 132 -7.13 18.32 -11.29
CA TYR A 132 -7.85 18.81 -10.12
C TYR A 132 -8.14 17.67 -9.13
N ALA A 133 -8.17 17.96 -7.83
CA ALA A 133 -8.74 17.06 -6.84
C ALA A 133 -9.60 17.91 -5.91
N CYS A 134 -10.88 17.58 -5.80
CA CYS A 134 -11.78 18.29 -4.91
C CYS A 134 -11.50 17.83 -3.47
N PRO A 135 -11.00 18.70 -2.57
CA PRO A 135 -10.78 18.33 -1.19
C PRO A 135 -12.13 18.10 -0.49
N LEU A 136 -12.19 17.05 0.32
CA LEU A 136 -13.22 16.79 1.29
C LEU A 136 -12.85 17.57 2.55
N GLU A 137 -13.66 18.55 2.92
CA GLU A 137 -13.50 19.29 4.16
C GLU A 137 -14.72 19.07 5.07
N PRO A 138 -14.53 18.56 6.29
CA PRO A 138 -13.26 18.10 6.91
C PRO A 138 -12.71 16.81 6.28
N LEU A 139 -11.53 16.34 6.70
CA LEU A 139 -11.05 15.00 6.29
C LEU A 139 -12.09 13.93 6.65
N TRP A 140 -12.45 13.07 5.70
CA TRP A 140 -13.42 12.02 5.97
C TRP A 140 -12.80 10.86 6.74
N THR A 141 -13.52 10.39 7.78
CA THR A 141 -13.20 9.14 8.50
C THR A 141 -14.46 8.27 8.67
N PRO A 142 -14.32 6.94 8.82
CA PRO A 142 -15.45 6.05 9.04
C PRO A 142 -16.31 6.50 10.24
N GLY A 143 -17.61 6.65 10.03
CA GLY A 143 -18.55 7.15 11.04
C GLY A 143 -18.90 8.63 10.93
N GLN A 144 -18.26 9.37 10.01
CA GLN A 144 -18.61 10.76 9.67
C GLN A 144 -19.36 10.84 8.33
N SER A 145 -20.28 11.80 8.19
CA SER A 145 -20.86 12.20 6.90
C SER A 145 -20.28 13.52 6.46
N ILE A 146 -20.02 13.62 5.16
CA ILE A 146 -19.70 14.86 4.45
C ILE A 146 -20.49 14.88 3.15
#